data_AF-A0A8H7IBF4-F1
#
_entry.id   AF-A0A8H7IBF4-F1
#
_cell.length_a   1.000
_cell.length_b   1.000
_cell.length_c   1.000
_cell.angle_alpha   90.00
_cell.angle_beta   90.00
_cell.angle_gamma   90.00
#
_symmetry.space_group_name_H-M   'P 1'
#
loop_
_entity.id
_entity.type
_entity.pdbx_description
1 polymer ?
#
loop_
_entity_poly.entity_id
_entity_poly.type
_entity_poly.pdbx_seq_one_letter_code
_entity_poly.pdbx_strand_id
1 'polypeptide(L)'
;MQRTTQIRLTGAGAERCSDVGVLGPVVGVIGVLMALETIKILTGFGIEECQLHTPSMLLFTGLSPRPFRNIKLRPRQSKCPGCSTDSPQGLPVPELMADLASLQDSYYQYCDIDSHLPDDPILTGARRGEPGMRVKASVLRDALVSAAASSTASPTIIDTRPPTEFGICSIPGSVICRLGNDSQVAVRALRGALQAKEDGSQANLDNASSASPQRIVDVIGGLRAWAQEVDQSFPIY
;
A
#
# COMPACT_ATOMS: atom_id res chain seq x y z
N MET A 1 -30.30 -2.89 26.92
CA MET A 1 -30.26 -2.97 25.44
C MET A 1 -28.94 -2.40 24.95
N GLN A 2 -27.88 -3.23 24.94
CA GLN A 2 -26.58 -2.87 24.37
C GLN A 2 -26.64 -3.12 22.86
N ARG A 3 -26.41 -2.07 22.06
CA ARG A 3 -26.16 -2.22 20.62
C ARG A 3 -24.68 -2.45 20.42
N THR A 4 -24.32 -3.70 20.15
CA THR A 4 -23.00 -4.13 19.71
C THR A 4 -22.80 -3.63 18.28
N THR A 5 -21.98 -2.61 18.10
CA THR A 5 -21.55 -2.16 16.77
C THR A 5 -20.56 -3.19 16.23
N GLN A 6 -21.02 -4.07 15.33
CA GLN A 6 -20.14 -4.95 14.57
C GLN A 6 -19.19 -4.09 13.73
N ILE A 7 -17.91 -4.08 14.09
CA ILE A 7 -16.83 -3.56 13.27
C ILE A 7 -16.72 -4.51 12.07
N ARG A 8 -17.09 -4.03 10.87
CA ARG A 8 -16.80 -4.73 9.63
C ARG A 8 -15.29 -4.79 9.47
N LEU A 9 -14.72 -5.98 9.65
CA LEU A 9 -13.38 -6.33 9.21
C LEU A 9 -13.34 -6.24 7.68
N THR A 10 -12.99 -5.07 7.14
CA THR A 10 -12.49 -4.99 5.76
C THR A 10 -11.09 -5.60 5.76
N GLY A 11 -10.90 -6.66 4.98
CA GLY A 11 -9.66 -7.43 4.94
C GLY A 11 -8.41 -6.58 4.71
N ALA A 12 -7.28 -7.08 5.21
CA ALA A 12 -5.96 -6.53 4.94
C ALA A 12 -5.76 -6.33 3.42
N GLY A 13 -5.37 -5.11 3.00
CA GLY A 13 -5.19 -4.75 1.59
C GLY A 13 -6.26 -3.82 0.99
N ALA A 14 -6.97 -3.02 1.80
CA ALA A 14 -8.00 -2.07 1.35
C ALA A 14 -7.44 -0.80 0.67
N GLU A 15 -6.33 -0.89 -0.07
CA GLU A 15 -5.88 0.21 -0.92
C GLU A 15 -6.77 0.25 -2.17
N ARG A 16 -7.11 1.45 -2.66
CA ARG A 16 -7.84 1.53 -3.93
C ARG A 16 -6.92 1.02 -5.01
N CYS A 17 -7.44 0.29 -6.00
CA CYS A 17 -6.63 -0.22 -7.11
C CYS A 17 -5.85 0.91 -7.83
N SER A 18 -6.36 2.15 -7.80
CA SER A 18 -5.66 3.34 -8.28
C SER A 18 -4.34 3.64 -7.56
N ASP A 19 -4.28 3.33 -6.27
CA ASP A 19 -3.17 3.68 -5.38
C ASP A 19 -2.01 2.69 -5.55
N VAL A 20 -2.32 1.47 -6.02
CA VAL A 20 -1.36 0.40 -6.38
C VAL A 20 -0.98 0.44 -7.87
N GLY A 21 -1.43 1.46 -8.62
CA GLY A 21 -1.06 1.65 -10.03
C GLY A 21 -1.88 0.84 -11.04
N VAL A 22 -3.09 0.38 -10.68
CA VAL A 22 -4.00 -0.31 -11.60
C VAL A 22 -4.82 0.70 -12.41
N LEU A 23 -4.79 0.57 -13.73
CA LEU A 23 -5.57 1.42 -14.63
C LEU A 23 -7.06 1.05 -14.58
N GLY A 24 -7.90 1.93 -14.03
CA GLY A 24 -9.35 1.71 -13.84
C GLY A 24 -10.11 1.15 -15.06
N PRO A 25 -9.92 1.67 -16.28
CA PRO A 25 -10.51 1.11 -17.49
C PRO A 25 -10.22 -0.38 -17.72
N VAL A 26 -9.04 -0.88 -17.31
CA VAL A 26 -8.66 -2.28 -17.48
C VAL A 26 -9.54 -3.19 -16.63
N VAL A 27 -9.67 -2.88 -15.34
CA VAL A 27 -10.55 -3.65 -14.43
C VAL A 27 -12.02 -3.47 -14.77
N GLY A 28 -12.41 -2.29 -15.29
CA GLY A 28 -13.77 -2.02 -15.76
C GLY A 28 -14.18 -2.91 -16.94
N VAL A 29 -13.33 -3.05 -17.95
CA VAL A 29 -13.58 -3.94 -19.11
C VAL A 29 -13.77 -5.38 -18.65
N ILE A 30 -12.89 -5.89 -17.79
CA ILE A 30 -13.01 -7.25 -17.25
C ILE A 30 -14.31 -7.41 -16.45
N GLY A 31 -14.69 -6.41 -15.65
CA GLY A 31 -15.96 -6.40 -14.90
C GLY A 31 -17.20 -6.55 -15.78
N VAL A 32 -17.27 -5.79 -16.87
CA VAL A 32 -18.38 -5.87 -17.83
C VAL A 32 -18.45 -7.24 -18.51
N LEU A 33 -17.30 -7.80 -18.88
CA LEU A 33 -17.24 -9.13 -19.50
C LEU A 33 -17.68 -10.23 -18.53
N MET A 34 -17.29 -10.15 -17.25
CA MET A 34 -17.77 -11.08 -16.21
C MET A 34 -19.28 -11.00 -16.02
N ALA A 35 -19.85 -9.79 -15.99
CA ALA A 35 -21.29 -9.60 -15.89
C ALA A 35 -22.03 -10.23 -17.09
N LEU A 36 -21.49 -10.07 -18.30
CA LEU A 36 -22.06 -10.66 -19.51
C LEU A 36 -22.06 -12.19 -19.46
N GLU A 37 -20.95 -12.82 -19.05
CA GLU A 37 -20.89 -14.28 -18.90
C GLU A 37 -21.85 -14.77 -17.82
N THR A 38 -22.02 -14.03 -16.73
CA THR A 38 -22.99 -14.33 -15.68
C THR A 38 -24.42 -14.34 -16.22
N ILE A 39 -24.78 -13.34 -17.03
CA ILE A 39 -26.10 -13.29 -17.66
C ILE A 39 -26.32 -14.47 -18.60
N LYS A 40 -25.33 -14.85 -19.43
CA LYS A 40 -25.43 -16.00 -20.33
C LYS A 40 -25.69 -17.30 -19.56
N ILE A 41 -24.94 -17.53 -18.48
CA ILE A 41 -25.09 -18.74 -17.65
C ILE A 41 -26.48 -18.78 -16.99
N LEU A 42 -26.94 -17.66 -16.42
CA LEU A 42 -28.22 -17.61 -15.70
C LEU A 42 -29.43 -17.73 -16.62
N THR A 43 -29.37 -17.13 -17.80
CA THR A 43 -30.51 -17.10 -18.75
C THR A 43 -30.51 -18.27 -19.71
N GLY A 44 -29.37 -18.94 -19.86
CA GLY A 44 -29.15 -19.93 -20.91
C GLY A 44 -29.10 -19.34 -22.32
N PHE A 45 -28.90 -18.03 -22.44
CA PHE A 45 -28.77 -17.37 -23.73
C PHE A 45 -27.46 -17.78 -24.43
N GLY A 46 -27.57 -18.33 -25.64
CA GLY A 46 -26.43 -18.70 -26.48
C GLY A 46 -25.67 -19.96 -26.05
N ILE A 47 -26.23 -20.83 -25.19
CA ILE A 47 -25.54 -22.06 -24.74
C ILE A 47 -25.19 -22.97 -25.91
N GLU A 48 -26.08 -23.10 -26.90
CA GLU A 48 -25.88 -23.97 -28.07
C GLU A 48 -24.88 -23.38 -29.08
N GLU A 49 -24.78 -22.05 -29.17
CA GLU A 49 -23.96 -21.34 -30.16
C GLU A 49 -22.56 -20.99 -29.65
N CYS A 50 -22.37 -20.84 -28.33
CA CYS A 50 -21.19 -20.18 -27.76
C CYS A 50 -20.14 -21.10 -27.11
N GLN A 51 -20.21 -22.42 -27.27
CA GLN A 51 -19.27 -23.34 -26.63
C GLN A 51 -19.13 -23.09 -25.11
N LEU A 52 -20.23 -22.76 -24.43
CA LEU A 52 -20.25 -22.40 -23.01
C LEU A 52 -19.60 -23.48 -22.12
N HIS A 53 -19.53 -24.71 -22.61
CA HIS A 53 -18.94 -25.87 -21.94
C HIS A 53 -17.41 -25.96 -22.06
N THR A 54 -16.76 -25.16 -22.91
CA THR A 54 -15.29 -25.13 -22.99
C THR A 54 -14.76 -23.83 -22.42
N PRO A 55 -14.19 -23.84 -21.20
CA PRO A 55 -13.70 -22.63 -20.59
C PRO A 55 -12.46 -22.13 -21.34
N SER A 56 -12.33 -20.80 -21.39
CA SER A 56 -11.16 -20.13 -21.95
C SER A 56 -10.68 -19.05 -20.98
N MET A 57 -9.39 -18.78 -21.01
CA MET A 57 -8.77 -17.68 -20.30
C MET A 57 -8.64 -16.50 -21.25
N LEU A 58 -9.37 -15.42 -20.96
CA LEU A 58 -9.24 -14.16 -21.67
C LEU A 58 -8.11 -13.33 -21.05
N LEU A 59 -7.19 -12.88 -21.89
CA LEU A 59 -6.18 -11.89 -21.55
C LEU A 59 -6.52 -10.58 -22.25
N PHE A 60 -6.48 -9.48 -21.49
CA PHE A 60 -6.73 -8.13 -21.99
C PHE A 60 -5.51 -7.23 -21.74
N THR A 61 -5.13 -6.45 -22.75
CA THR A 61 -4.08 -5.42 -22.64
C THR A 61 -4.53 -4.14 -23.34
N GLY A 62 -4.40 -3.00 -22.64
CA GLY A 62 -4.84 -1.70 -23.15
C GLY A 62 -3.89 -1.03 -24.15
N LEU A 63 -2.68 -1.56 -24.34
CA LEU A 63 -1.63 -0.92 -25.16
C LEU A 63 -1.34 -1.67 -26.47
N SER A 64 -1.92 -2.87 -26.65
CA SER A 64 -1.69 -3.68 -27.84
C SER A 64 -2.69 -3.33 -28.95
N PRO A 65 -2.29 -3.33 -30.23
CA PRO A 65 -3.21 -3.24 -31.36
C PRO A 65 -4.18 -4.44 -31.42
N ARG A 66 -3.85 -5.55 -30.75
CA ARG A 66 -4.73 -6.71 -30.52
C ARG A 66 -4.94 -6.86 -29.01
N PRO A 67 -5.93 -6.17 -28.43
CA PRO A 67 -6.07 -6.06 -26.99
C PRO A 67 -6.58 -7.34 -26.33
N PHE A 68 -7.30 -8.19 -27.07
CA PHE A 68 -7.88 -9.44 -26.56
C PHE A 68 -7.15 -10.67 -27.09
N ARG A 69 -6.81 -11.59 -26.19
CA ARG A 69 -6.27 -12.91 -26.51
C ARG A 69 -7.00 -13.97 -25.71
N ASN A 70 -7.54 -14.98 -26.41
CA ASN A 70 -8.21 -16.11 -25.78
C ASN A 70 -7.31 -17.34 -25.80
N ILE A 71 -7.14 -17.96 -24.63
CA ILE A 71 -6.40 -19.22 -24.46
C ILE A 71 -7.40 -20.29 -24.04
N LYS A 72 -7.54 -21.35 -24.85
CA LYS A 72 -8.38 -22.49 -24.50
C LYS A 72 -7.80 -23.21 -23.27
N LEU A 73 -8.63 -23.46 -22.26
CA LEU A 73 -8.19 -24.20 -21.08
C LEU A 73 -8.23 -25.71 -21.31
N ARG A 74 -7.34 -26.42 -20.59
CA ARG A 74 -7.31 -27.88 -20.59
C ARG A 74 -8.48 -28.43 -19.76
N PRO A 75 -8.98 -29.63 -20.06
CA PRO A 75 -9.89 -30.35 -19.18
C PRO A 75 -9.29 -30.57 -17.78
N ARG A 76 -10.16 -30.87 -16.82
CA ARG A 76 -9.77 -31.21 -15.44
C ARG A 76 -8.70 -32.30 -15.44
N GLN A 77 -7.64 -32.08 -14.66
CA GLN A 77 -6.59 -33.07 -14.47
C GLN A 77 -7.00 -34.10 -13.40
N SER A 78 -6.75 -35.38 -13.68
CA SER A 78 -7.06 -36.48 -12.75
C SER A 78 -6.23 -36.45 -11.46
N LYS A 79 -5.11 -35.73 -11.44
CA LYS A 79 -4.24 -35.57 -10.25
C LYS A 79 -4.29 -34.15 -9.66
N CYS A 80 -5.32 -33.37 -9.96
CA CYS A 80 -5.44 -32.00 -9.44
C CYS A 80 -5.57 -32.01 -7.91
N PRO A 81 -4.70 -31.31 -7.15
CA PRO A 81 -4.77 -31.31 -5.70
C PRO A 81 -6.03 -30.63 -5.14
N GLY A 82 -6.66 -29.72 -5.89
CA GLY A 82 -7.84 -28.98 -5.42
C GLY A 82 -9.17 -29.67 -5.70
N CYS A 83 -9.30 -30.32 -6.86
CA CYS A 83 -10.58 -30.89 -7.26
C CYS A 83 -10.53 -32.39 -7.55
N SER A 84 -9.36 -33.05 -7.62
CA SER A 84 -9.34 -34.51 -7.81
C SER A 84 -9.78 -35.24 -6.54
N THR A 85 -10.61 -36.28 -6.73
CA THR A 85 -11.02 -37.20 -5.65
C THR A 85 -9.90 -38.15 -5.24
N ASP A 86 -8.92 -38.35 -6.13
CA ASP A 86 -7.89 -39.38 -5.99
C ASP A 86 -6.53 -38.78 -5.61
N SER A 87 -6.49 -37.52 -5.16
CA SER A 87 -5.25 -36.86 -4.78
C SER A 87 -4.80 -37.34 -3.40
N PRO A 88 -3.68 -38.07 -3.26
CA PRO A 88 -3.14 -38.48 -1.96
C PRO A 88 -2.64 -37.30 -1.12
N GLN A 89 -2.49 -36.12 -1.72
CA GLN A 89 -2.21 -34.83 -1.06
C GLN A 89 -3.28 -33.80 -1.45
N GLY A 90 -4.55 -34.19 -1.35
CA GLY A 90 -5.67 -33.29 -1.60
C GLY A 90 -5.55 -32.05 -0.72
N LEU A 91 -5.78 -30.87 -1.30
CA LEU A 91 -5.95 -29.65 -0.52
C LEU A 91 -7.10 -29.92 0.46
N PRO A 92 -6.95 -29.64 1.77
CA PRO A 92 -7.99 -29.89 2.74
C PRO A 92 -9.04 -28.77 2.65
N VAL A 93 -9.66 -28.62 1.49
CA VAL A 93 -10.68 -27.60 1.19
C VAL A 93 -11.77 -27.60 2.28
N PRO A 94 -12.26 -28.75 2.79
CA PRO A 94 -13.21 -28.75 3.90
C PRO A 94 -12.65 -28.18 5.21
N GLU A 95 -11.37 -28.42 5.54
CA GLU A 95 -10.73 -27.90 6.76
C GLU A 95 -10.32 -26.43 6.60
N LEU A 96 -9.87 -26.00 5.42
CA LEU A 96 -9.64 -24.58 5.10
C LEU A 96 -10.93 -23.77 5.22
N MET A 97 -12.06 -24.29 4.73
CA MET A 97 -13.35 -23.59 4.84
C MET A 97 -13.91 -23.57 6.27
N ALA A 98 -13.43 -24.45 7.16
CA ALA A 98 -13.85 -24.49 8.56
C ALA A 98 -13.15 -23.44 9.44
N ASP A 99 -11.97 -22.97 9.05
CA ASP A 99 -11.18 -22.00 9.82
C ASP A 99 -10.69 -20.82 8.95
N LEU A 100 -11.52 -19.76 8.89
CA LEU A 100 -11.24 -18.55 8.10
C LEU A 100 -9.91 -17.86 8.46
N ALA A 101 -9.41 -18.04 9.69
CA ALA A 101 -8.15 -17.45 10.13
C ALA A 101 -6.94 -18.10 9.44
N SER A 102 -6.99 -19.43 9.24
CA SER A 102 -5.94 -20.18 8.53
C SER A 102 -5.90 -19.90 7.02
N LEU A 103 -7.04 -19.47 6.46
CA LEU A 103 -7.18 -19.06 5.06
C LEU A 103 -6.44 -17.75 4.76
N GLN A 104 -6.36 -16.81 5.72
CA GLN A 104 -5.60 -15.57 5.52
C GLN A 104 -4.11 -15.87 5.39
N ASP A 105 -3.53 -16.64 6.30
CA ASP A 105 -2.10 -16.97 6.27
C ASP A 105 -1.71 -17.84 5.05
N SER A 106 -2.62 -18.69 4.57
CA SER A 106 -2.37 -19.57 3.41
C SER A 106 -2.69 -18.95 2.06
N TYR A 107 -3.59 -17.95 1.98
CA TYR A 107 -3.88 -17.23 0.73
C TYR A 107 -2.71 -16.35 0.29
N TYR A 108 -2.00 -15.71 1.25
CA TYR A 108 -0.78 -14.96 0.98
C TYR A 108 0.35 -15.85 0.45
N GLN A 109 0.43 -17.11 0.92
CA GLN A 109 1.39 -18.11 0.43
C GLN A 109 1.15 -18.52 -1.03
N TYR A 110 -0.09 -18.41 -1.54
CA TYR A 110 -0.47 -18.92 -2.86
C TYR A 110 -0.53 -17.84 -3.95
N CYS A 111 -0.77 -16.58 -3.56
CA CYS A 111 -0.90 -15.47 -4.52
C CYS A 111 0.43 -14.88 -5.01
N ASP A 112 1.58 -15.36 -4.53
CA ASP A 112 2.92 -14.84 -4.92
C ASP A 112 2.99 -13.30 -4.91
N ILE A 113 2.18 -12.67 -4.04
CA ILE A 113 2.43 -11.34 -3.52
C ILE A 113 3.28 -11.61 -2.28
N ASP A 114 4.56 -11.79 -2.55
CA ASP A 114 5.63 -12.10 -1.59
C ASP A 114 5.37 -11.47 -0.20
N SER A 115 4.81 -12.28 0.70
CA SER A 115 4.96 -12.09 2.15
C SER A 115 6.38 -12.44 2.63
N HIS A 116 7.25 -12.82 1.69
CA HIS A 116 8.66 -13.16 1.88
C HIS A 116 9.63 -12.35 1.00
N LEU A 117 9.30 -11.12 0.60
CA LEU A 117 10.35 -10.15 0.28
C LEU A 117 10.98 -9.71 1.62
N PRO A 118 12.17 -10.23 1.97
CA PRO A 118 12.82 -9.84 3.21
C PRO A 118 13.25 -8.39 3.07
N ASP A 119 12.83 -7.54 4.01
CA ASP A 119 13.35 -6.19 4.19
C ASP A 119 13.56 -5.39 2.89
N ASP A 120 12.66 -5.49 1.89
CA ASP A 120 12.81 -4.63 0.70
C ASP A 120 12.73 -3.19 1.19
N PRO A 121 13.83 -2.42 1.08
CA PRO A 121 13.90 -1.11 1.67
C PRO A 121 12.93 -0.13 0.97
N ILE A 122 12.47 -0.45 -0.25
CA ILE A 122 11.41 0.28 -0.94
C ILE A 122 10.04 -0.03 -0.32
N LEU A 123 9.71 -1.30 -0.05
CA LEU A 123 8.39 -1.65 0.50
C LEU A 123 8.25 -1.29 1.99
N THR A 124 9.35 -1.29 2.74
CA THR A 124 9.38 -1.00 4.18
C THR A 124 9.59 0.48 4.50
N GLY A 125 9.90 1.31 3.51
CA GLY A 125 10.26 2.71 3.78
C GLY A 125 11.70 2.89 4.28
N ALA A 126 12.49 1.82 4.31
CA ALA A 126 13.89 1.79 4.74
C ALA A 126 14.90 2.10 3.62
N ARG A 127 14.44 2.63 2.47
CA ARG A 127 15.30 2.99 1.32
C ARG A 127 16.46 3.86 1.78
N ARG A 128 17.69 3.43 1.50
CA ARG A 128 18.88 4.17 1.89
C ARG A 128 18.82 5.58 1.28
N GLY A 129 18.86 6.59 2.15
CA GLY A 129 18.94 7.99 1.77
C GLY A 129 20.35 8.54 1.98
N GLU A 130 20.54 9.80 1.63
CA GLU A 130 21.80 10.52 1.87
C GLU A 130 22.11 10.62 3.37
N PRO A 131 23.38 10.55 3.78
CA PRO A 131 23.78 10.71 5.17
C PRO A 131 23.21 12.00 5.79
N GLY A 132 22.58 11.87 6.96
CA GLY A 132 22.01 13.00 7.69
C GLY A 132 20.69 13.55 7.12
N MET A 133 20.08 12.92 6.12
CA MET A 133 18.74 13.27 5.61
C MET A 133 17.61 12.45 6.23
N ARG A 134 17.91 11.30 6.88
CA ARG A 134 16.89 10.43 7.48
C ARG A 134 17.12 10.26 8.98
N VAL A 135 16.05 10.09 9.76
CA VAL A 135 16.07 9.77 11.20
C VAL A 135 15.10 8.63 11.52
N LYS A 136 15.32 7.92 12.64
CA LYS A 136 14.39 6.90 13.13
C LYS A 136 13.16 7.52 13.79
N ALA A 137 12.05 6.78 13.85
CA ALA A 137 10.83 7.20 14.52
C ALA A 137 11.07 7.51 16.02
N SER A 138 11.86 6.68 16.69
CA SER A 138 12.33 6.91 18.08
C SER A 138 13.01 8.25 18.28
N VAL A 139 13.89 8.66 17.36
CA VAL A 139 14.59 9.96 17.44
C VAL A 139 13.61 11.12 17.32
N LEU A 140 12.59 11.00 16.47
CA LEU A 140 11.54 12.02 16.37
C LEU A 140 10.71 12.09 17.67
N ARG A 141 10.36 10.95 18.25
CA ARG A 141 9.64 10.89 19.53
C ARG A 141 10.41 11.62 20.63
N ASP A 142 11.70 11.34 20.75
CA ASP A 142 12.54 11.95 21.79
C ASP A 142 12.67 13.47 21.60
N ALA A 143 12.74 13.94 20.35
CA ALA A 143 12.73 15.37 20.03
C ALA A 143 11.39 16.04 20.39
N LEU A 144 10.26 15.37 20.14
CA LEU A 144 8.92 15.87 20.51
C LEU A 144 8.74 15.92 22.03
N VAL A 145 9.17 14.88 22.75
CA VAL A 145 9.12 14.84 24.22
C VAL A 145 10.01 15.94 24.82
N SER A 146 11.21 16.13 24.27
CA SER A 146 12.14 17.17 24.74
C SER A 146 11.58 18.57 24.50
N ALA A 147 10.94 18.82 23.36
CA ALA A 147 10.28 20.08 23.05
C ALA A 147 9.02 20.34 23.90
N ALA A 148 8.34 19.29 24.37
CA ALA A 148 7.24 19.43 25.31
C ALA A 148 7.74 19.73 26.74
N ALA A 149 8.90 19.17 27.13
CA ALA A 149 9.47 19.34 28.46
C ALA A 149 10.26 20.66 28.64
N SER A 150 10.88 21.15 27.57
CA SER A 150 11.63 22.40 27.56
C SER A 150 10.94 23.34 26.58
N SER A 151 10.62 24.59 26.94
CA SER A 151 10.02 25.61 26.05
C SER A 151 10.92 26.05 24.86
N THR A 152 11.80 25.16 24.42
CA THR A 152 12.58 25.22 23.19
C THR A 152 11.68 25.08 21.95
N ALA A 153 12.17 25.54 20.80
CA ALA A 153 11.44 25.45 19.53
C ALA A 153 11.08 23.99 19.19
N SER A 154 9.78 23.71 19.06
CA SER A 154 9.27 22.41 18.63
C SER A 154 9.63 22.13 17.17
N PRO A 155 10.00 20.89 16.81
CA PRO A 155 10.23 20.54 15.42
C PRO A 155 8.96 20.77 14.59
N THR A 156 9.10 21.42 13.44
CA THR A 156 8.04 21.50 12.43
C THR A 156 8.10 20.24 11.59
N ILE A 157 6.97 19.56 11.42
CA ILE A 157 6.90 18.28 10.70
C ILE A 157 5.98 18.47 9.48
N ILE A 158 6.29 17.84 8.32
CA ILE A 158 5.58 17.95 7.02
C ILE A 158 5.02 16.59 6.51
N ASP A 159 3.69 16.47 6.36
CA ASP A 159 2.90 15.27 5.99
C ASP A 159 2.68 15.40 4.52
N THR A 160 3.15 14.39 3.82
CA THR A 160 2.98 14.31 2.39
C THR A 160 1.85 13.34 2.04
N ARG A 161 1.12 12.80 3.03
CA ARG A 161 -0.05 11.93 2.78
C ARG A 161 -1.23 12.74 2.27
N PRO A 162 -2.14 12.09 1.52
CA PRO A 162 -3.41 12.70 1.11
C PRO A 162 -4.26 13.17 2.32
N PRO A 163 -5.14 14.18 2.15
CA PRO A 163 -6.00 14.67 3.23
C PRO A 163 -6.87 13.59 3.90
N THR A 164 -7.33 12.59 3.13
CA THR A 164 -8.11 11.47 3.66
C THR A 164 -7.33 10.65 4.68
N GLU A 165 -6.05 10.41 4.41
CA GLU A 165 -5.15 9.65 5.28
C GLU A 165 -4.78 10.44 6.54
N PHE A 166 -4.50 11.74 6.38
CA PHE A 166 -4.25 12.67 7.49
C PHE A 166 -5.45 12.76 8.44
N GLY A 167 -6.67 12.70 7.91
CA GLY A 167 -7.92 12.76 8.68
C GLY A 167 -8.20 11.54 9.55
N ILE A 168 -7.56 10.39 9.29
CA ILE A 168 -7.71 9.17 10.11
C ILE A 168 -6.88 9.30 11.39
N CYS A 169 -5.61 9.67 11.24
CA CYS A 169 -4.67 9.85 12.33
C CYS A 169 -3.52 10.78 11.93
N SER A 170 -3.01 11.53 12.89
CA SER A 170 -1.81 12.35 12.75
C SER A 170 -1.09 12.41 14.10
N ILE A 171 0.22 12.59 14.08
CA ILE A 171 0.96 12.90 15.31
C ILE A 171 0.67 14.37 15.63
N PRO A 172 0.33 14.75 16.87
CA PRO A 172 0.00 16.14 17.21
C PRO A 172 1.14 17.10 16.85
N GLY A 173 0.80 18.23 16.22
CA GLY A 173 1.79 19.19 15.72
C GLY A 173 2.66 18.64 14.58
N SER A 174 2.31 17.46 14.05
CA SER A 174 3.05 16.82 12.99
C SER A 174 2.32 16.87 11.67
N VAL A 175 3.12 16.69 10.63
CA VAL A 175 2.64 16.36 9.33
C VAL A 175 3.72 15.27 8.92
N ILE A 176 3.44 13.97 8.62
CA ILE A 176 4.44 12.92 8.19
C ILE A 176 3.98 11.97 7.05
N CYS A 177 4.82 11.70 6.03
CA CYS A 177 4.57 10.71 4.96
C CYS A 177 4.30 9.25 5.45
N ARG A 178 3.43 8.50 4.76
CA ARG A 178 2.99 7.13 5.12
C ARG A 178 4.15 6.15 5.35
N LEU A 179 5.04 5.98 4.36
CA LEU A 179 6.17 5.03 4.41
C LEU A 179 7.55 5.72 4.44
N GLY A 180 7.61 7.04 4.32
CA GLY A 180 8.89 7.77 4.42
C GLY A 180 9.76 7.79 3.14
N ASN A 181 9.45 6.98 2.12
CA ASN A 181 10.23 7.00 0.87
C ASN A 181 10.02 8.29 0.08
N ASP A 182 8.76 8.71 -0.10
CA ASP A 182 8.43 9.90 -0.88
C ASP A 182 8.91 11.18 -0.19
N SER A 183 8.97 11.16 1.15
CA SER A 183 9.53 12.28 1.90
C SER A 183 11.01 12.52 1.62
N GLN A 184 11.79 11.55 1.10
CA GLN A 184 13.17 11.82 0.68
C GLN A 184 13.25 12.82 -0.49
N VAL A 185 12.26 12.80 -1.40
CA VAL A 185 12.16 13.78 -2.50
C VAL A 185 11.83 15.16 -1.92
N ALA A 186 10.91 15.22 -0.95
CA ALA A 186 10.55 16.46 -0.27
C ALA A 186 11.75 17.07 0.49
N VAL A 187 12.50 16.27 1.27
CA VAL A 187 13.68 16.76 2.00
C VAL A 187 14.74 17.30 1.03
N ARG A 188 14.98 16.62 -0.10
CA ARG A 188 15.92 17.09 -1.13
C ARG A 188 15.48 18.42 -1.72
N ALA A 189 14.20 18.54 -2.10
CA ALA A 189 13.66 19.78 -2.66
C ALA A 189 13.72 20.95 -1.67
N LEU A 190 13.36 20.73 -0.40
CA LEU A 190 13.39 21.76 0.63
C LEU A 190 14.81 22.23 0.94
N ARG A 191 15.78 21.32 1.06
CA ARG A 191 17.19 21.68 1.26
C ARG A 191 17.74 22.48 0.06
N GLY A 192 17.44 22.04 -1.16
CA GLY A 192 17.84 22.77 -2.37
C GLY A 192 17.26 24.18 -2.44
N ALA A 193 16.00 24.36 -2.03
CA ALA A 193 15.36 25.67 -1.97
C ALA A 193 15.97 26.60 -0.92
N LEU A 194 16.41 26.07 0.23
CA LEU A 194 17.12 26.85 1.24
C LEU A 194 18.51 27.28 0.76
N GLN A 195 19.27 26.36 0.14
CA GLN A 195 20.59 26.66 -0.42
C GLN A 195 20.52 27.70 -1.54
N ALA A 196 19.55 27.58 -2.46
CA ALA A 196 19.36 28.56 -3.53
C ALA A 196 18.97 29.95 -3.00
N LYS A 197 18.28 30.02 -1.85
CA LYS A 197 18.04 31.30 -1.17
C LYS A 197 19.31 31.88 -0.58
N GLU A 198 20.18 31.07 0.01
CA GLU A 198 21.46 31.52 0.56
C GLU A 198 22.39 32.04 -0.56
N ASP A 199 22.49 31.32 -1.69
CA ASP A 199 23.33 31.70 -2.84
C ASP A 199 22.79 32.93 -3.60
N GLY A 200 21.46 33.12 -3.64
CA GLY A 200 20.81 34.26 -4.29
C GLY A 200 20.74 35.53 -3.44
N SER A 201 21.08 35.46 -2.14
CA SER A 201 20.95 36.58 -1.18
C SER A 201 22.26 37.35 -0.97
N GLN A 202 23.18 37.36 -1.93
CA GLN A 202 24.36 38.25 -1.93
C GLN A 202 23.98 39.71 -2.27
N ALA A 203 22.84 40.21 -1.77
CA ALA A 203 22.43 41.61 -1.85
C ALA A 203 21.61 41.97 -0.60
N ASN A 204 22.21 42.80 0.26
CA ASN A 204 21.73 43.29 1.58
C ASN A 204 22.02 42.39 2.80
N LEU A 205 23.31 42.29 3.11
CA LEU A 205 23.78 42.20 4.50
C LEU A 205 23.32 43.48 5.22
N ASP A 206 22.42 43.35 6.19
CA ASP A 206 22.36 44.25 7.37
C ASP A 206 21.30 43.84 8.43
N ASN A 207 20.48 42.80 8.24
CA ASN A 207 19.57 42.34 9.31
C ASN A 207 19.19 40.83 9.26
N ALA A 208 20.10 39.96 8.80
CA ALA A 208 19.89 38.52 8.90
C ALA A 208 20.28 38.02 10.30
N SER A 209 19.31 37.99 11.21
CA SER A 209 19.42 37.27 12.48
C SER A 209 19.96 35.86 12.22
N SER A 210 21.04 35.52 12.92
CA SER A 210 21.76 34.24 12.96
C SER A 210 20.82 33.03 13.10
N ALA A 211 20.23 32.59 12.00
CA ALA A 211 19.42 31.39 11.95
C ALA A 211 20.37 30.19 11.81
N SER A 212 20.41 29.34 12.83
CA SER A 212 21.08 28.05 12.77
C SER A 212 20.62 27.26 11.55
N PRO A 213 21.49 26.44 10.91
CA PRO A 213 21.10 25.64 9.76
C PRO A 213 19.88 24.77 10.09
N GLN A 214 18.76 25.01 9.42
CA GLN A 214 17.53 24.25 9.65
C GLN A 214 17.75 22.81 9.21
N ARG A 215 17.77 21.90 10.19
CA ARG A 215 17.92 20.46 9.94
C ARG A 215 16.62 19.88 9.40
N ILE A 216 16.53 19.70 8.09
CA ILE A 216 15.40 19.04 7.42
C ILE A 216 15.70 17.57 7.24
N VAL A 217 14.85 16.68 7.75
CA VAL A 217 15.01 15.21 7.68
C VAL A 217 13.67 14.53 7.45
N ASP A 218 13.67 13.30 6.93
CA ASP A 218 12.51 12.42 6.90
C ASP A 218 12.61 11.28 7.92
N VAL A 219 11.48 10.62 8.18
CA VAL A 219 11.40 9.48 9.11
C VAL A 219 11.48 8.17 8.33
N ILE A 220 12.47 7.35 8.69
CA ILE A 220 12.66 6.00 8.13
C ILE A 220 11.43 5.15 8.45
N GLY A 221 10.83 4.54 7.43
CA GLY A 221 9.61 3.73 7.57
C GLY A 221 8.32 4.51 7.86
N GLY A 222 8.38 5.85 7.90
CA GLY A 222 7.21 6.72 8.06
C GLY A 222 6.34 6.39 9.28
N LEU A 223 5.02 6.42 9.10
CA LEU A 223 4.05 6.14 10.16
C LEU A 223 3.95 4.65 10.51
N ARG A 224 4.35 3.76 9.59
CA ARG A 224 4.46 2.33 9.91
C ARG A 224 5.51 2.08 10.98
N ALA A 225 6.69 2.68 10.84
CA ALA A 225 7.72 2.63 11.87
C ALA A 225 7.28 3.33 13.16
N TRP A 226 6.54 4.44 13.06
CA TRP A 226 5.95 5.08 14.24
C TRP A 226 5.01 4.15 15.01
N ALA A 227 4.08 3.48 14.33
CA ALA A 227 3.16 2.58 15.01
C ALA A 227 3.88 1.38 15.65
N GLN A 228 4.92 0.86 15.00
CA GLN A 228 5.65 -0.31 15.51
C GLN A 228 6.59 0.03 16.67
N GLU A 229 7.33 1.14 16.55
CA GLU A 229 8.42 1.49 17.47
C GLU A 229 8.01 2.47 18.58
N VAL A 230 6.99 3.31 18.34
CA VAL A 230 6.65 4.45 19.22
C VAL A 230 5.28 4.30 19.86
N ASP A 231 4.24 4.06 19.06
CA ASP A 231 2.85 4.01 19.52
C ASP A 231 2.08 2.87 18.84
N GLN A 232 2.02 1.71 19.50
CA GLN A 232 1.33 0.53 18.99
C GLN A 232 -0.20 0.68 18.91
N SER A 233 -0.76 1.74 19.52
CA SER A 233 -2.18 2.08 19.36
C SER A 233 -2.46 2.95 18.13
N PHE A 234 -1.41 3.45 17.46
CA PHE A 234 -1.53 4.26 16.26
C PHE A 234 -2.08 3.42 15.10
N PRO A 235 -3.18 3.83 14.45
CA PRO A 235 -3.83 3.01 13.45
C PRO A 235 -2.98 2.93 12.18
N ILE A 236 -2.84 1.71 11.67
CA ILE A 236 -2.26 1.40 10.37
C ILE A 236 -3.38 1.02 9.41
N TYR A 237 -3.34 1.60 8.21
CA TYR A 237 -4.30 1.39 7.13
C TYR A 237 -3.56 1.23 5.80
#